data_AF-A0A370FS77-F1
#
_entry.id   AF-A0A370FS77-F1
#
_cell.length_a   1.000
_cell.length_b   1.000
_cell.length_c   1.000
_cell.angle_alpha   90.00
_cell.angle_beta   90.00
_cell.angle_gamma   90.00
#
_symmetry.space_group_name_H-M   'P 1'
#
loop_
_entity.id
_entity.type
_entity.pdbx_description
1 polymer ?
#
loop_
_entity_poly.entity_id
_entity_poly.type
_entity_poly.pdbx_seq_one_letter_code
_entity_poly.pdbx_strand_id
1 'polypeptide(L)'
;MPPRTRKTTVKPSQADGAPTQDEIDAAVEVIETPDDVLDEPEIVDSEDRPIPEELQFSTEDLPERPDRTELESDVLTVDGFELIAFKPETAAWSLLIGAMSKSASSADKSYAIWDIVRNSFDDASLMYIQARLMDPADKFDQAFLEKIILALIERWAPPSNRAERRKSARRR
;
A
#
# COMPACT_ATOMS: atom_id res chain seq x y z
N MET A 1 -22.65 -16.84 -46.71
CA MET A 1 -21.57 -16.77 -45.69
C MET A 1 -21.97 -15.74 -44.65
N PRO A 2 -22.08 -16.09 -43.36
CA PRO A 2 -22.36 -15.11 -42.31
C PRO A 2 -21.08 -14.31 -41.95
N PRO A 3 -21.20 -13.05 -41.49
CA PRO A 3 -20.05 -12.24 -41.13
C PRO A 3 -19.45 -12.71 -39.80
N ARG A 4 -18.13 -12.89 -39.75
CA ARG A 4 -17.39 -13.25 -38.54
C ARG A 4 -17.30 -12.03 -37.63
N THR A 5 -17.95 -12.08 -36.48
CA THR A 5 -17.76 -11.13 -35.38
C THR A 5 -16.30 -11.18 -34.93
N ARG A 6 -15.56 -10.07 -35.10
CA ARG A 6 -14.23 -9.93 -34.51
C ARG A 6 -14.39 -9.88 -32.99
N LYS A 7 -13.92 -10.91 -32.29
CA LYS A 7 -13.63 -10.82 -30.86
C LYS A 7 -12.52 -9.77 -30.69
N THR A 8 -12.88 -8.59 -30.20
CA THR A 8 -11.94 -7.63 -29.63
C THR A 8 -11.42 -8.23 -28.34
N THR A 9 -10.25 -8.84 -28.41
CA THR A 9 -9.47 -9.19 -27.22
C THR A 9 -9.02 -7.89 -26.59
N VAL A 10 -9.69 -7.45 -25.53
CA VAL A 10 -9.20 -6.38 -24.67
C VAL A 10 -7.89 -6.90 -24.06
N LYS A 11 -6.77 -6.27 -24.43
CA LYS A 11 -5.49 -6.53 -23.76
C LYS A 11 -5.68 -6.14 -22.30
N PRO A 12 -5.29 -6.98 -21.32
CA PRO A 12 -5.17 -6.51 -19.96
C PRO A 12 -4.08 -5.43 -19.95
N SER A 13 -4.49 -4.20 -19.68
CA SER A 13 -3.57 -3.12 -19.32
C SER A 13 -2.93 -3.48 -17.98
N GLN A 14 -1.80 -4.16 -18.00
CA GLN A 14 -0.94 -4.33 -16.84
C GLN A 14 0.51 -4.34 -17.31
N ALA A 15 1.14 -3.17 -17.31
CA ALA A 15 2.60 -3.06 -17.40
C ALA A 15 3.14 -1.75 -16.79
N ASP A 16 2.41 -0.63 -16.88
CA ASP A 16 3.03 0.68 -16.65
C ASP A 16 2.52 1.44 -15.41
N GLY A 17 1.61 0.85 -14.62
CA GLY A 17 1.09 1.46 -13.37
C GLY A 17 0.15 2.65 -13.56
N ALA A 18 -0.19 3.01 -14.81
CA ALA A 18 -1.21 4.02 -15.10
C ALA A 18 -2.63 3.48 -14.79
N PRO A 19 -3.52 4.28 -14.18
CA PRO A 19 -4.90 3.88 -13.93
C PRO A 19 -5.66 3.66 -15.24
N THR A 20 -6.57 2.70 -15.23
CA THR A 20 -7.50 2.43 -16.34
C THR A 20 -8.64 3.46 -16.35
N GLN A 21 -9.29 3.66 -17.50
CA GLN A 21 -10.41 4.58 -17.60
C GLN A 21 -11.56 4.17 -16.66
N ASP A 22 -11.82 2.87 -16.55
CA ASP A 22 -12.86 2.34 -15.65
C ASP A 22 -12.56 2.67 -14.17
N GLU A 23 -11.29 2.60 -13.75
CA GLU A 23 -10.85 3.00 -12.39
C GLU A 23 -11.00 4.51 -12.16
N ILE A 24 -10.73 5.33 -13.19
CA ILE A 24 -10.92 6.79 -13.13
C ILE A 24 -12.42 7.12 -13.03
N ASP A 25 -13.25 6.52 -13.88
CA ASP A 25 -14.69 6.78 -13.93
C ASP A 25 -15.35 6.39 -12.60
N ALA A 26 -14.95 5.25 -12.00
CA ALA A 26 -15.43 4.85 -10.67
C ALA A 26 -14.98 5.83 -9.57
N ALA A 27 -13.76 6.35 -9.63
CA ALA A 27 -13.29 7.35 -8.67
C ALA A 27 -14.05 8.69 -8.82
N VAL A 28 -14.34 9.11 -10.05
CA VAL A 28 -15.13 10.30 -10.33
C VAL A 28 -16.57 10.14 -9.82
N GLU A 29 -17.19 8.97 -10.02
CA GLU A 29 -18.53 8.68 -9.51
C GLU A 29 -18.59 8.83 -7.98
N VAL A 30 -17.57 8.35 -7.26
CA VAL A 30 -17.48 8.54 -5.80
C VAL A 30 -17.33 10.01 -5.44
N ILE A 31 -16.48 10.78 -6.14
CA ILE A 31 -16.28 12.22 -5.88
C ILE A 31 -17.55 13.03 -6.17
N GLU A 32 -18.34 12.62 -7.17
CA GLU A 32 -19.61 13.27 -7.52
C GLU A 32 -20.77 12.83 -6.63
N THR A 33 -20.58 11.78 -5.82
CA THR A 33 -21.58 11.35 -4.84
C THR A 33 -21.68 12.41 -3.75
N PRO A 34 -22.89 12.95 -3.49
CA PRO A 34 -23.09 13.96 -2.45
C PRO A 34 -22.57 13.51 -1.08
N ASP A 35 -21.91 14.40 -0.34
CA ASP A 35 -21.31 14.11 0.97
C ASP A 35 -22.34 13.50 1.94
N ASP A 36 -23.61 13.89 1.87
CA ASP A 36 -24.70 13.36 2.71
C ASP A 36 -25.02 11.88 2.46
N VAL A 37 -24.63 11.34 1.30
CA VAL A 37 -24.75 9.92 0.96
C VAL A 37 -23.48 9.14 1.35
N LEU A 38 -22.31 9.79 1.38
CA LEU A 38 -21.03 9.17 1.78
C LEU A 38 -20.82 9.17 3.30
N ASP A 39 -21.31 10.20 3.99
CA ASP A 39 -21.14 10.42 5.42
C ASP A 39 -22.18 9.69 6.28
N GLU A 40 -23.16 9.02 5.67
CA GLU A 40 -24.10 8.15 6.38
C GLU A 40 -23.52 6.73 6.43
N PRO A 41 -22.78 6.34 7.50
CA PRO A 41 -22.36 4.96 7.64
C PRO A 41 -23.61 4.08 7.63
N GLU A 42 -23.57 2.97 6.88
CA GLU A 42 -24.54 1.89 7.07
C GLU A 42 -24.34 1.32 8.49
N ILE A 43 -24.96 1.98 9.46
CA ILE A 43 -25.07 1.45 10.82
C ILE A 43 -26.08 0.32 10.70
N VAL A 44 -25.59 -0.92 10.78
CA VAL A 44 -26.46 -2.06 11.01
C VAL A 44 -27.10 -1.83 12.37
N ASP A 45 -28.37 -1.40 12.35
CA ASP A 45 -29.15 -1.17 13.55
C ASP A 45 -29.19 -2.47 14.36
N SER A 46 -28.40 -2.49 15.43
CA SER A 46 -28.25 -3.65 16.32
C SER A 46 -29.23 -3.61 17.49
N GLU A 47 -30.10 -2.59 17.58
CA GLU A 47 -31.11 -2.52 18.64
C GLU A 47 -32.11 -3.69 18.55
N ASP A 48 -32.45 -4.12 17.34
CA ASP A 48 -33.33 -5.27 17.11
C ASP A 48 -32.61 -6.63 17.26
N ARG A 49 -31.27 -6.65 17.26
CA ARG A 49 -30.44 -7.87 17.37
C ARG A 49 -29.13 -7.54 18.11
N PRO A 50 -29.13 -7.57 19.45
CA PRO A 50 -27.92 -7.28 20.21
C PRO A 50 -26.79 -8.24 19.83
N ILE A 51 -25.59 -7.69 19.63
CA ILE A 51 -24.38 -8.48 19.32
C ILE A 51 -24.05 -9.33 20.56
N PRO A 52 -24.00 -10.67 20.45
CA PRO A 52 -23.63 -11.53 21.56
C PRO A 52 -22.28 -11.14 22.17
N GLU A 53 -22.14 -11.21 23.50
CA GLU A 53 -20.90 -10.82 24.21
C GLU A 53 -19.67 -11.55 23.67
N GLU A 54 -19.82 -12.80 23.27
CA GLU A 54 -18.74 -13.61 22.68
C GLU A 54 -18.23 -13.12 21.32
N LEU A 55 -18.94 -12.20 20.66
CA LEU A 55 -18.55 -11.54 19.41
C LEU A 55 -18.16 -10.07 19.61
N GLN A 56 -18.07 -9.61 20.87
CA GLN A 56 -17.59 -8.28 21.21
C GLN A 56 -16.10 -8.36 21.58
N PHE A 57 -15.27 -7.55 20.91
CA PHE A 57 -13.83 -7.54 21.12
C PHE A 57 -13.40 -6.14 21.56
N SER A 58 -12.59 -6.06 22.63
CA SER A 58 -12.01 -4.82 23.13
C SER A 58 -10.49 -4.91 23.16
N THR A 59 -9.84 -3.78 22.88
CA THR A 59 -8.38 -3.63 23.02
C THR A 59 -7.99 -2.95 24.33
N GLU A 60 -8.95 -2.56 25.18
CA GLU A 60 -8.69 -1.82 26.42
C GLU A 60 -7.86 -2.61 27.44
N ASP A 61 -8.06 -3.93 27.49
CA ASP A 61 -7.31 -4.83 28.39
C ASP A 61 -5.99 -5.34 27.78
N LEU A 62 -5.66 -4.94 26.55
CA LEU A 62 -4.41 -5.35 25.91
C LEU A 62 -3.23 -4.53 26.44
N PRO A 63 -2.01 -5.08 26.43
CA PRO A 63 -0.82 -4.35 26.82
C PRO A 63 -0.66 -3.07 25.99
N GLU A 64 -0.28 -1.98 26.65
CA GLU A 64 0.12 -0.74 25.97
C GLU A 64 1.26 -1.05 24.99
N ARG A 65 1.14 -0.47 23.80
CA ARG A 65 2.17 -0.56 22.78
C ARG A 65 3.19 0.56 22.99
N PRO A 66 4.47 0.31 22.67
CA PRO A 66 5.50 1.35 22.76
C PRO A 66 5.14 2.53 21.87
N ASP A 67 5.47 3.73 22.33
CA ASP A 67 5.35 4.93 21.52
C ASP A 67 6.20 4.81 20.26
N ARG A 68 5.77 5.49 19.19
CA ARG A 68 6.47 5.44 17.89
C ARG A 68 7.95 5.81 18.00
N THR A 69 8.29 6.70 18.92
CA THR A 69 9.66 7.16 19.20
C THR A 69 10.55 6.11 19.84
N GLU A 70 9.96 5.05 20.42
CA GLU A 70 10.68 3.94 21.04
C GLU A 70 10.92 2.78 20.06
N LEU A 71 10.32 2.85 18.87
CA LEU A 71 10.51 1.86 17.83
C LEU A 71 11.92 1.96 17.22
N GLU A 72 12.45 0.81 16.79
CA GLU A 72 13.67 0.75 15.98
C GLU A 72 13.48 1.63 14.74
N SER A 73 14.35 2.62 14.56
CA SER A 73 14.31 3.57 13.45
C SER A 73 15.64 3.65 12.73
N ASP A 74 15.59 4.02 11.46
CA ASP A 74 16.74 4.34 10.63
C ASP A 74 16.48 5.65 9.89
N VAL A 75 17.57 6.36 9.60
CA VAL A 75 17.56 7.57 8.76
C VAL A 75 18.05 7.20 7.37
N LEU A 76 17.32 7.67 6.36
CA LEU A 76 17.72 7.56 4.95
C LEU A 76 17.68 8.94 4.30
N THR A 77 18.56 9.17 3.34
CA THR A 77 18.67 10.47 2.66
C THR A 77 18.14 10.37 1.23
N VAL A 78 17.27 11.32 0.85
CA VAL A 78 16.80 11.51 -0.52
C VAL A 78 17.10 12.94 -0.93
N ASP A 79 17.96 13.12 -1.94
CA ASP A 79 18.34 14.45 -2.46
C ASP A 79 18.79 15.44 -1.37
N GLY A 80 19.47 14.94 -0.34
CA GLY A 80 19.94 15.73 0.79
C GLY A 80 18.91 15.98 1.90
N PHE A 81 17.68 15.50 1.74
CA PHE A 81 16.65 15.51 2.78
C PHE A 81 16.70 14.22 3.60
N GLU A 82 16.73 14.34 4.92
CA GLU A 82 16.71 13.19 5.83
C GLU A 82 15.28 12.75 6.08
N LEU A 83 15.02 11.47 5.84
CA LEU A 83 13.75 10.80 6.12
C LEU A 83 13.95 9.81 7.27
N ILE A 84 13.02 9.81 8.21
CA ILE A 84 13.01 8.92 9.38
C ILE A 84 12.01 7.80 9.11
N ALA A 85 12.52 6.58 9.09
CA ALA A 85 11.72 5.37 8.93
C ALA A 85 11.80 4.51 10.19
N PHE A 86 10.65 4.18 10.76
CA PHE A 86 10.45 3.20 11.82
C PHE A 86 10.22 1.82 11.23
N LYS A 87 10.76 0.82 11.90
CA LYS A 87 10.56 -0.58 11.55
C LYS A 87 9.07 -0.93 11.61
N PRO A 88 8.48 -1.45 10.52
CA PRO A 88 7.08 -1.86 10.54
C PRO A 88 6.84 -2.99 11.52
N GLU A 89 5.66 -2.99 12.13
CA GLU A 89 5.20 -4.13 12.92
C GLU A 89 5.07 -5.39 12.07
N THR A 90 5.19 -6.55 12.71
CA THR A 90 5.05 -7.86 12.06
C THR A 90 3.71 -8.03 11.32
N ALA A 91 2.64 -7.44 11.83
CA ALA A 91 1.33 -7.46 11.17
C ALA A 91 1.35 -6.69 9.84
N ALA A 92 1.91 -5.47 9.84
CA ALA A 92 2.07 -4.66 8.63
C ALA A 92 2.94 -5.38 7.58
N TRP A 93 4.02 -6.03 8.01
CA TRP A 93 4.84 -6.87 7.12
C TRP A 93 4.04 -8.00 6.49
N SER A 94 3.18 -8.66 7.26
CA SER A 94 2.38 -9.79 6.79
C SER A 94 1.35 -9.34 5.75
N LEU A 95 0.76 -8.16 5.95
CA LEU A 95 -0.16 -7.54 4.98
C LEU A 95 0.56 -7.20 3.66
N LEU A 96 1.74 -6.58 3.73
CA LEU A 96 2.54 -6.31 2.53
C LEU A 96 2.87 -7.61 1.79
N ILE A 97 3.33 -8.65 2.48
CA ILE A 97 3.67 -9.94 1.86
C ILE A 97 2.45 -10.56 1.18
N GLY A 98 1.27 -10.48 1.80
CA GLY A 98 0.01 -10.94 1.22
C GLY A 98 -0.38 -10.17 -0.04
N ALA A 99 -0.27 -8.84 -0.01
CA ALA A 99 -0.55 -7.97 -1.15
C ALA A 99 0.46 -8.14 -2.31
N MET A 100 1.65 -8.71 -2.03
CA MET A 100 2.65 -9.05 -3.05
C MET A 100 2.43 -10.42 -3.69
N SER A 101 1.26 -11.05 -3.51
CA SER A 101 0.91 -12.31 -4.16
C SER A 101 0.94 -12.19 -5.69
N LYS A 102 1.17 -13.31 -6.38
CA LYS A 102 1.24 -13.34 -7.86
C LYS A 102 -0.06 -12.93 -8.54
N SER A 103 -1.19 -13.04 -7.84
CA SER A 103 -2.51 -12.67 -8.32
C SER A 103 -2.91 -11.23 -8.01
N ALA A 104 -2.12 -10.51 -7.21
CA ALA A 104 -2.44 -9.13 -6.85
C ALA A 104 -2.26 -8.17 -8.04
N SER A 105 -3.19 -7.24 -8.19
CA SER A 105 -3.16 -6.20 -9.21
C SER A 105 -2.03 -5.19 -8.95
N SER A 106 -1.77 -4.32 -9.92
CA SER A 106 -0.81 -3.22 -9.73
C SER A 106 -1.33 -2.21 -8.70
N ALA A 107 -2.65 -1.99 -8.65
CA ALA A 107 -3.29 -1.10 -7.69
C ALA A 107 -3.14 -1.63 -6.26
N ASP A 108 -3.39 -2.93 -6.04
CA ASP A 108 -3.23 -3.58 -4.73
C ASP A 108 -1.81 -3.43 -4.19
N LYS A 109 -0.82 -3.61 -5.06
CA LYS A 109 0.61 -3.46 -4.71
C LYS A 109 0.94 -2.03 -4.36
N SER A 110 0.47 -1.07 -5.16
CA SER A 110 0.72 0.35 -4.95
C SER A 110 0.09 0.83 -3.64
N TYR A 111 -1.14 0.40 -3.36
CA TYR A 111 -1.83 0.66 -2.11
C TYR A 111 -1.08 0.06 -0.91
N ALA A 112 -0.65 -1.19 -0.98
CA ALA A 112 0.10 -1.83 0.09
C ALA A 112 1.48 -1.19 0.35
N ILE A 113 2.16 -0.74 -0.71
CA ILE A 113 3.39 0.04 -0.60
C ILE A 113 3.11 1.35 0.12
N TRP A 114 2.06 2.07 -0.30
CA TRP A 114 1.68 3.34 0.31
C TRP A 114 1.24 3.19 1.77
N ASP A 115 0.57 2.08 2.11
CA ASP A 115 0.19 1.74 3.47
C ASP A 115 1.42 1.48 4.37
N ILE A 116 2.42 0.75 3.87
CA ILE A 116 3.71 0.63 4.56
C ILE A 116 4.35 2.01 4.74
N VAL A 117 4.36 2.87 3.71
CA VAL A 117 4.96 4.21 3.81
C VAL A 117 4.31 5.02 4.94
N ARG A 118 2.97 5.09 4.96
CA ARG A 118 2.21 5.82 5.99
C ARG A 118 2.53 5.34 7.41
N ASN A 119 2.64 4.04 7.60
CA ASN A 119 2.90 3.45 8.91
C ASN A 119 4.39 3.46 9.31
N SER A 120 5.30 3.55 8.34
CA SER A 120 6.74 3.43 8.60
C SER A 120 7.45 4.77 8.68
N PHE A 121 6.96 5.84 8.05
CA PHE A 121 7.63 7.14 8.06
C PHE A 121 7.01 8.11 9.05
N ASP A 122 7.84 8.92 9.71
CA ASP A 122 7.34 10.05 10.49
C ASP A 122 6.56 11.05 9.61
N ASP A 123 5.79 11.93 10.24
CA ASP A 123 4.87 12.81 9.52
C ASP A 123 5.59 13.74 8.55
N ALA A 124 6.77 14.26 8.94
CA ALA A 124 7.58 15.13 8.09
C ALA A 124 8.09 14.39 6.85
N SER A 125 8.57 13.16 7.01
CA SER A 125 9.02 12.32 5.89
C SER A 125 7.86 11.92 4.99
N LEU A 126 6.70 11.59 5.57
CA LEU A 126 5.49 11.27 4.83
C LEU A 126 5.04 12.44 3.97
N MET A 127 4.99 13.65 4.54
CA MET A 127 4.66 14.87 3.81
C MET A 127 5.65 15.13 2.67
N TYR A 128 6.95 14.95 2.91
CA TYR A 128 7.98 15.09 1.88
C TYR A 128 7.75 14.10 0.72
N ILE A 129 7.54 12.82 1.03
CA ILE A 129 7.30 11.78 0.02
C ILE A 129 6.02 12.09 -0.78
N GLN A 130 4.93 12.45 -0.10
CA GLN A 130 3.65 12.75 -0.74
C GLN A 130 3.75 13.96 -1.66
N ALA A 131 4.40 15.04 -1.22
CA ALA A 131 4.59 16.24 -2.03
C ALA A 131 5.32 15.93 -3.34
N ARG A 132 6.33 15.07 -3.30
CA ARG A 132 7.11 14.68 -4.48
C ARG A 132 6.37 13.73 -5.41
N LEU A 133 5.61 12.77 -4.89
CA LEU A 133 4.77 11.87 -5.70
C LEU A 133 3.67 12.61 -6.46
N MET A 134 3.20 13.73 -5.92
CA MET A 134 2.14 14.54 -6.51
C MET A 134 2.66 15.61 -7.48
N ASP A 135 3.98 15.82 -7.58
CA ASP A 135 4.58 16.76 -8.53
C ASP A 135 4.82 16.08 -9.89
N PRO A 136 4.11 16.47 -10.96
CA PRO A 136 4.24 15.85 -12.28
C PRO A 136 5.59 16.13 -12.96
N ALA A 137 6.36 17.12 -12.49
CA ALA A 137 7.68 17.44 -13.02
C ALA A 137 8.82 16.76 -12.24
N ASP A 138 8.52 16.16 -11.09
CA ASP A 138 9.50 15.45 -10.28
C ASP A 138 9.80 14.06 -10.87
N LYS A 139 11.02 13.58 -10.64
CA LYS A 139 11.46 12.23 -11.01
C LYS A 139 11.15 11.21 -9.91
N PHE A 140 10.64 11.67 -8.77
CA PHE A 140 10.20 10.83 -7.67
C PHE A 140 8.87 10.17 -8.03
N ASP A 141 8.96 8.99 -8.63
CA ASP A 141 7.79 8.20 -9.06
C ASP A 141 7.57 6.97 -8.15
N GLN A 142 6.50 6.22 -8.43
CA GLN A 142 6.19 4.97 -7.74
C GLN A 142 7.35 3.97 -7.78
N ALA A 143 8.09 3.90 -8.89
CA ALA A 143 9.22 2.99 -9.04
C ALA A 143 10.42 3.39 -8.17
N PHE A 144 10.59 4.69 -7.90
CA PHE A 144 11.56 5.20 -6.95
C PHE A 144 11.15 4.86 -5.51
N LEU A 145 9.87 5.06 -5.17
CA LEU A 145 9.32 4.69 -3.86
C LEU A 145 9.51 3.19 -3.56
N GLU A 146 9.26 2.32 -4.54
CA GLU A 146 9.50 0.89 -4.44
C GLU A 146 10.95 0.55 -4.06
N LYS A 147 11.94 1.29 -4.59
CA LYS A 147 13.35 1.09 -4.26
C LYS A 147 13.64 1.45 -2.81
N ILE A 148 13.05 2.52 -2.30
CA ILE A 148 13.16 2.92 -0.89
C ILE A 148 12.61 1.79 0.00
N ILE A 149 11.39 1.32 -0.30
CA ILE A 149 10.77 0.25 0.47
C ILE A 149 11.55 -1.07 0.39
N LEU A 150 12.11 -1.41 -0.77
CA LEU A 150 12.98 -2.58 -0.89
C LEU A 150 14.25 -2.46 -0.04
N ALA A 151 14.85 -1.27 0.06
CA ALA A 151 16.01 -1.04 0.92
C ALA A 151 15.65 -1.21 2.41
N LEU A 152 14.49 -0.68 2.83
CA LEU A 152 13.98 -0.86 4.20
C LEU A 152 13.66 -2.33 4.51
N ILE A 153 13.06 -3.05 3.55
CA ILE A 153 12.88 -4.50 3.66
C ILE A 153 14.22 -5.20 3.87
N GLU A 154 15.23 -4.91 3.04
CA GLU A 154 16.53 -5.57 3.13
C GLU A 154 17.27 -5.23 4.45
N ARG A 155 17.02 -4.04 5.00
CA ARG A 155 17.59 -3.57 6.27
C ARG A 155 17.03 -4.33 7.48
N TRP A 156 15.72 -4.50 7.56
CA TRP A 156 15.05 -5.09 8.73
C TRP A 156 14.63 -6.54 8.57
N ALA A 157 14.64 -7.08 7.35
CA ALA A 157 14.38 -8.50 7.13
C ALA A 157 15.51 -9.37 7.72
N PRO A 158 15.19 -10.60 8.15
CA PRO A 158 16.22 -11.57 8.51
C PRO A 158 17.24 -11.74 7.38
N PRO A 159 18.52 -12.00 7.70
CA PRO A 159 19.56 -12.18 6.70
C PRO A 159 19.12 -13.25 5.69
N SER A 160 18.95 -12.81 4.45
CA SER A 160 18.51 -13.68 3.36
C SER A 160 19.64 -13.82 2.34
N ASN A 161 19.86 -15.03 1.83
CA ASN A 161 20.76 -15.28 0.70
C ASN A 161 20.16 -14.75 -0.64
N ARG A 162 19.37 -13.67 -0.62
CA ARG A 162 18.74 -13.07 -1.82
C ARG A 162 19.77 -12.69 -2.87
N ALA A 163 20.92 -12.14 -2.46
CA ALA A 163 22.01 -11.78 -3.37
C ALA A 163 22.58 -13.00 -4.11
N GLU A 164 22.73 -14.13 -3.41
CA GLU A 164 23.15 -15.41 -4.02
C GLU A 164 22.08 -15.98 -4.96
N ARG A 165 20.79 -15.90 -4.57
CA ARG A 165 19.67 -16.34 -5.41
C ARG A 165 19.50 -15.50 -6.68
N ARG A 166 19.69 -14.18 -6.60
CA ARG A 166 19.70 -13.29 -7.79
C ARG A 166 20.88 -13.61 -8.72
N LYS A 167 22.07 -13.93 -8.17
CA LYS A 167 23.24 -14.35 -8.95
C LYS A 167 23.03 -15.72 -9.63
N SER A 168 22.38 -16.68 -8.97
CA SER A 168 22.11 -17.99 -9.58
C SER A 168 21.02 -17.94 -10.64
N ALA A 169 20.01 -17.07 -10.48
CA ALA A 169 18.94 -16.88 -11.47
C ALA A 169 19.43 -16.24 -12.79
N ARG A 170 20.46 -15.38 -12.74
CA ARG A 170 21.08 -14.77 -13.94
C ARG A 170 22.05 -15.69 -14.70
N ARG A 171 22.38 -16.85 -14.13
CA ARG A 171 23.29 -17.85 -14.73
C ARG A 171 22.56 -19.01 -15.43
N ARG A 172 21.23 -19.01 -15.41
CA ARG A 172 20.37 -19.87 -16.23
C ARG A 172 19.82 -19.08 -17.39
#